data_AF-A0ABD0QVV4-F1
#
_entry.id   AF-A0ABD0QVV4-F1
#
_cell.length_a   1.000
_cell.length_b   1.000
_cell.length_c   1.000
_cell.angle_alpha   90.00
_cell.angle_beta   90.00
_cell.angle_gamma   90.00
#
_symmetry.space_group_name_H-M   'P 1'
#
loop_
_entity.id
_entity.type
_entity.pdbx_description
1 polymer ?
#
loop_
_entity_poly.entity_id
_entity_poly.type
_entity_poly.pdbx_seq_one_letter_code
_entity_poly.pdbx_strand_id
1 'polypeptide(L)'
;KLESTKRKKRVYDEMSQEMLNGGFSRSSDQIINKLKKLRKEYRDLKRKPGKSGSGEINKTFNHDVMESVLEHRPSSRLNGALNSATAEVDTNKDPVVFSVAEL
;
A
#
# COMPACT_ATOMS: atom_id res chain seq x y z
N LYS A 1 -17.53 9.82 12.50
CA LYS A 1 -16.20 9.16 12.31
C LYS A 1 -15.24 9.46 13.49
N LEU A 2 -15.69 9.36 14.75
CA LEU A 2 -14.92 9.78 15.95
C LEU A 2 -14.57 8.62 16.90
N GLU A 3 -15.31 7.52 16.81
CA GLU A 3 -15.15 6.31 17.63
C GLU A 3 -13.82 5.58 17.36
N SER A 4 -13.30 5.67 16.13
CA SER A 4 -12.07 4.99 15.72
C SER A 4 -10.79 5.70 16.20
N THR A 5 -10.84 7.01 16.47
CA THR A 5 -9.68 7.75 16.98
C THR A 5 -9.50 7.54 18.48
N LYS A 6 -10.60 7.45 19.25
CA LYS A 6 -10.56 7.12 20.69
C LYS A 6 -9.98 5.72 20.95
N ARG A 7 -10.44 4.71 20.20
CA ARG A 7 -9.90 3.34 20.27
C ARG A 7 -8.41 3.28 19.94
N LYS A 8 -7.95 4.03 18.92
CA LYS A 8 -6.52 4.12 18.58
C LYS A 8 -5.69 4.73 19.69
N LYS A 9 -6.18 5.82 20.31
CA LYS A 9 -5.47 6.48 21.42
C LYS A 9 -5.25 5.50 22.58
N ARG A 10 -6.30 4.77 22.97
CA ARG A 10 -6.23 3.77 24.05
C ARG A 10 -5.11 2.74 23.82
N VAL A 11 -5.00 2.20 22.60
CA VAL A 11 -3.96 1.22 22.28
C VAL A 11 -2.56 1.80 22.44
N TYR A 12 -2.29 3.02 21.98
CA TYR A 12 -0.97 3.62 22.14
C TYR A 12 -0.65 3.99 23.59
N ASP A 13 -1.67 4.36 24.37
CA ASP A 13 -1.52 4.61 25.81
C ASP A 13 -1.21 3.30 26.56
N GLU A 14 -1.87 2.18 26.22
CA GLU A 14 -1.56 0.86 26.78
C GLU A 14 -0.13 0.41 26.42
N MET A 15 0.29 0.59 25.17
CA MET A 15 1.67 0.30 24.75
C MET A 15 2.70 1.15 25.52
N SER A 16 2.38 2.42 25.79
CA SER A 16 3.23 3.31 26.59
C SER A 16 3.41 2.79 28.02
N GLN A 17 2.33 2.32 28.65
CA GLN A 17 2.40 1.69 29.98
C GLN A 17 3.20 0.40 29.97
N GLU A 18 3.03 -0.46 28.96
CA GLU A 18 3.78 -1.70 28.84
C GLU A 18 5.28 -1.46 28.63
N MET A 19 5.63 -0.45 27.83
CA MET A 19 7.02 0.00 27.68
C MET A 19 7.59 0.51 29.01
N LEU A 20 6.81 1.28 29.77
CA LEU A 20 7.20 1.78 31.09
C LEU A 20 7.46 0.64 32.08
N ASN A 21 6.59 -0.38 32.09
CA ASN A 21 6.76 -1.58 32.91
C ASN A 21 8.04 -2.36 32.54
N GLY A 22 8.45 -2.31 31.27
CA GLY A 22 9.72 -2.84 30.79
C GLY A 22 10.93 -1.94 31.05
N GLY A 23 10.77 -0.80 31.73
CA GLY A 23 11.84 0.15 32.05
C GLY A 23 12.11 1.23 30.99
N PHE A 24 11.27 1.32 29.94
CA PHE A 24 11.40 2.31 28.88
C PHE A 24 10.32 3.39 28.99
N SER A 25 10.68 4.58 29.48
CA SER A 25 9.77 5.72 29.48
C SER A 25 9.61 6.30 28.07
N ARG A 26 8.49 5.99 27.41
CA ARG A 26 8.15 6.48 26.05
C ARG A 26 6.72 6.97 26.01
N SER A 27 6.49 8.13 25.39
CA SER A 27 5.14 8.65 25.21
C SER A 27 4.43 7.98 24.01
N SER A 28 3.09 8.00 24.03
CA SER A 28 2.25 7.52 22.94
C SER A 28 2.63 8.15 21.58
N ASP A 29 2.97 9.45 21.56
CA ASP A 29 3.41 10.14 20.34
C ASP A 29 4.75 9.63 19.80
N GLN A 30 5.71 9.34 20.69
CA GLN A 30 6.99 8.76 20.31
C GLN A 30 6.79 7.37 19.69
N ILE A 31 5.89 6.57 20.27
CA ILE A 31 5.52 5.24 19.76
C ILE A 31 4.87 5.36 18.37
N ILE A 32 3.92 6.27 18.21
CA ILE A 32 3.24 6.54 16.92
C ILE A 32 4.27 6.96 15.87
N ASN A 33 5.18 7.87 16.20
CA ASN A 33 6.21 8.35 15.29
C ASN A 33 7.18 7.23 14.89
N LYS A 34 7.61 6.41 15.85
CA LYS A 34 8.45 5.25 15.55
C LYS A 34 7.73 4.26 14.64
N LEU A 35 6.46 3.96 14.88
CA LEU A 35 5.66 3.07 14.06
C LEU A 35 5.48 3.60 12.62
N LYS A 36 5.25 4.91 12.45
CA LYS A 36 5.20 5.56 11.13
C LYS A 36 6.53 5.43 10.39
N LYS A 37 7.65 5.68 11.08
CA LYS A 37 9.00 5.55 10.53
C LYS A 37 9.28 4.12 10.06
N LEU A 38 9.02 3.13 10.91
CA LEU A 38 9.21 1.71 10.59
C LEU A 38 8.41 1.27 9.36
N ARG A 39 7.13 1.65 9.28
CA ARG A 39 6.31 1.36 8.10
C ARG A 39 6.84 2.01 6.83
N LYS A 40 7.41 3.21 6.93
CA LYS A 40 7.99 3.92 5.79
C LYS A 40 9.27 3.22 5.32
N GLU A 41 10.18 2.94 6.24
CA GLU A 41 11.43 2.22 5.97
C GLU A 41 11.17 0.87 5.27
N TYR A 42 10.21 0.09 5.77
CA TYR A 42 9.79 -1.16 5.12
C TYR A 42 9.34 -0.95 3.66
N ARG A 43 8.46 0.04 3.40
CA ARG A 43 7.96 0.33 2.05
C ARG A 43 9.06 0.83 1.12
N ASP A 44 9.96 1.65 1.63
CA ASP A 44 11.07 2.23 0.87
C ASP A 44 12.07 1.14 0.46
N LEU A 45 12.33 0.17 1.35
CA LEU A 45 13.13 -1.03 1.07
C LEU A 45 12.46 -1.91 0.01
N LYS A 46 11.17 -2.22 0.15
CA LYS A 46 10.41 -3.03 -0.82
C LYS A 46 10.34 -2.40 -2.21
N ARG A 47 10.38 -1.08 -2.32
CA ARG A 47 10.34 -0.35 -3.60
C ARG A 47 11.69 -0.34 -4.34
N LYS A 48 12.82 -0.57 -3.65
CA LYS A 48 14.16 -0.49 -4.25
C LYS A 48 14.96 -1.79 -4.05
N PRO A 49 14.61 -2.88 -4.74
CA PRO A 49 15.27 -4.18 -4.58
C PRO A 49 16.76 -4.22 -5.02
N GLY A 50 17.33 -3.13 -5.53
CA GLY A 50 18.73 -3.05 -6.02
C GLY A 50 19.61 -2.00 -5.34
N LYS A 51 19.12 -1.28 -4.33
CA LYS A 51 19.91 -0.30 -3.54
C LYS A 51 20.12 -0.78 -2.10
N SER A 52 20.47 -2.05 -1.94
CA SER A 52 20.94 -2.59 -0.65
C SER A 52 22.33 -2.06 -0.26
N GLY A 53 22.94 -1.22 -1.09
CA GLY A 53 24.17 -0.48 -0.79
C GLY A 53 23.88 0.94 -0.30
N SER A 54 23.63 1.10 1.00
CA SER A 54 24.02 2.27 1.79
C SER A 54 23.69 1.95 3.24
N GLY A 55 24.73 1.94 4.08
CA GLY A 55 24.78 1.30 5.38
C GLY A 55 23.65 1.68 6.35
N GLU A 56 23.46 0.80 7.33
CA GLU A 56 22.53 0.95 8.44
C GLU A 56 21.07 0.61 8.15
N ILE A 57 20.80 -0.53 7.51
CA ILE A 57 19.60 -1.28 7.91
C ILE A 57 19.81 -1.58 9.39
N ASN A 58 19.23 -0.75 10.26
CA ASN A 58 19.42 -0.80 11.70
C ASN A 58 19.39 -2.26 12.13
N LYS A 59 20.43 -2.76 12.80
CA LYS A 59 20.54 -4.17 13.23
C LYS A 59 19.36 -4.62 14.12
N THR A 60 18.54 -3.67 14.56
CA THR A 60 17.31 -3.82 15.34
C THR A 60 16.00 -3.81 14.50
N PHE A 61 16.09 -3.63 13.18
CA PHE A 61 14.94 -3.62 12.28
C PHE A 61 14.66 -5.04 11.77
N ASN A 62 13.66 -5.70 12.36
CA ASN A 62 13.26 -7.04 11.97
C ASN A 62 12.35 -6.98 10.73
N HIS A 63 12.90 -7.32 9.56
CA HIS A 63 12.17 -7.31 8.29
C HIS A 63 11.04 -8.34 8.28
N ASP A 64 11.32 -9.58 8.71
CA ASP A 64 10.38 -10.70 8.65
C ASP A 64 9.10 -10.44 9.45
N VAL A 65 9.23 -9.77 10.60
CA VAL A 65 8.08 -9.34 11.43
C VAL A 65 7.25 -8.29 10.70
N MET A 66 7.90 -7.32 10.03
CA MET A 66 7.20 -6.31 9.24
C MET A 66 6.50 -6.94 8.03
N GLU A 67 7.16 -7.89 7.36
CA GLU A 67 6.61 -8.63 6.24
C GLU A 67 5.36 -9.41 6.67
N SER A 68 5.44 -10.24 7.71
CA SER A 68 4.29 -10.99 8.23
C SER A 68 3.10 -10.10 8.61
N VAL A 69 3.34 -8.93 9.22
CA VAL A 69 2.27 -8.01 9.65
C VAL A 69 1.70 -7.18 8.50
N LEU A 70 2.49 -6.86 7.47
CA LEU A 70 2.11 -5.93 6.40
C LEU A 70 1.79 -6.59 5.06
N GLU A 71 2.26 -7.81 4.81
CA GLU A 71 2.14 -8.51 3.52
C GLU A 71 0.70 -8.92 3.19
N HIS A 72 -0.08 -9.36 4.19
CA HIS A 72 -1.46 -9.78 3.99
C HIS A 72 -2.48 -8.64 3.97
N ARG A 73 -2.02 -7.38 4.04
CA ARG A 73 -2.94 -6.25 3.97
C ARG A 73 -3.20 -5.95 2.49
N PRO A 74 -4.43 -6.11 1.98
CA PRO A 74 -4.76 -5.66 0.64
C PRO A 74 -4.51 -4.16 0.63
N SER A 75 -3.38 -3.78 0.02
CA SER A 75 -3.09 -2.41 -0.34
C SER A 75 -4.25 -2.04 -1.24
N SER A 76 -5.15 -1.19 -0.76
CA SER A 76 -6.25 -0.63 -1.53
C SER A 76 -5.73 -0.34 -2.94
N ARG A 77 -6.06 -1.21 -3.91
CA ARG A 77 -5.76 -1.07 -5.33
C ARG A 77 -6.62 0.05 -5.87
N LEU A 78 -6.41 1.27 -5.41
CA LEU A 78 -7.14 2.46 -5.83
C LEU A 78 -6.13 3.47 -6.33
N ASN A 79 -5.73 3.27 -7.60
CA ASN A 79 -5.27 4.30 -8.54
C ASN A 79 -4.62 3.72 -9.82
N GLY A 80 -4.65 2.39 -10.03
CA GLY A 80 -4.20 1.76 -11.29
C GLY A 80 -5.29 1.50 -12.34
N ALA A 81 -6.52 1.97 -12.16
CA ALA A 81 -7.64 1.69 -13.05
C ALA A 81 -8.21 2.99 -13.64
N LEU A 82 -7.55 3.54 -14.64
CA LEU A 82 -8.15 4.43 -15.64
C LEU A 82 -7.59 4.05 -17.01
N ASN A 83 -7.80 2.80 -17.41
CA ASN A 83 -7.81 2.41 -18.82
C ASN A 83 -9.27 2.39 -19.27
N SER A 84 -9.89 3.56 -19.44
CA SER A 84 -11.11 3.65 -20.22
C SER A 84 -10.71 3.64 -21.69
N ALA A 85 -10.96 2.49 -22.30
CA ALA A 85 -10.97 2.28 -23.74
C ALA A 85 -11.91 3.30 -24.41
N THR A 86 -11.40 4.05 -25.37
CA THR A 86 -12.24 4.59 -26.44
C THR A 86 -12.25 3.52 -27.53
N ALA A 87 -13.34 2.76 -27.58
CA ALA A 87 -13.67 1.95 -28.73
C ALA A 87 -14.55 2.82 -29.63
N GLU A 88 -13.96 3.41 -30.67
CA GLU A 88 -14.76 3.94 -31.78
C GLU A 88 -15.33 2.75 -32.55
N VAL A 89 -16.62 2.52 -32.33
CA VAL A 89 -17.51 1.83 -33.24
C VAL A 89 -17.53 2.61 -34.55
N ASP A 90 -17.14 1.98 -35.66
CA ASP A 90 -17.54 2.46 -36.99
C ASP A 90 -18.50 1.43 -37.61
N THR A 91 -19.74 1.87 -37.74
CA THR A 91 -20.88 1.12 -38.25
C THR A 91 -21.00 1.29 -39.77
N ASN A 92 -21.18 0.16 -40.45
CA ASN A 92 -21.94 -0.02 -41.70
C ASN A 92 -21.45 0.71 -42.97
N LYS A 93 -21.03 -0.08 -43.97
CA LYS A 93 -21.61 -0.04 -45.33
C LYS A 93 -21.72 -1.46 -45.90
N ASP A 94 -22.94 -2.00 -45.78
CA ASP A 94 -23.71 -2.90 -46.66
C ASP A 94 -22.98 -3.98 -47.49
N PRO A 95 -23.36 -5.27 -47.35
CA PRO A 95 -23.12 -6.29 -48.38
C PRO A 95 -24.32 -6.40 -49.34
N VAL A 96 -24.14 -7.16 -50.44
CA VAL A 96 -25.15 -7.66 -51.43
C VAL A 96 -25.26 -6.72 -52.66
N VAL A 97 -25.00 -7.06 -53.93
CA VAL A 97 -24.78 -8.32 -54.66
C VAL A 97 -24.13 -8.04 -56.02
N PHE A 98 -23.40 -9.02 -56.54
CA PHE A 98 -22.87 -9.10 -57.90
C PHE A 98 -23.82 -9.94 -58.79
N SER A 99 -24.19 -9.45 -59.99
CA SER A 99 -24.66 -10.24 -61.15
C SER A 99 -24.74 -9.29 -62.37
N VAL A 100 -23.81 -9.31 -63.34
CA VAL A 100 -23.65 -10.14 -64.56
C VAL A 100 -24.56 -9.75 -65.75
N ALA A 101 -23.90 -9.16 -66.76
CA ALA A 101 -23.96 -9.27 -68.24
C ALA A 101 -25.25 -9.17 -69.10
N GLU A 102 -25.04 -8.53 -70.26
CA GLU A 102 -25.76 -8.53 -71.57
C GLU A 102 -27.23 -8.04 -71.60
N LEU A 103 -27.66 -7.16 -72.51
CA LEU A 103 -27.45 -7.07 -73.97
C LEU A 103 -27.63 -5.63 -74.47
#